data_AF-A0A087B502-F1
#
_entry.id   AF-A0A087B502-F1
#
_cell.length_a   1.000
_cell.length_b   1.000
_cell.length_c   1.000
_cell.angle_alpha   90.00
_cell.angle_beta   90.00
_cell.angle_gamma   90.00
#
_symmetry.space_group_name_H-M   'P 1'
#
loop_
_entity.id
_entity.type
_entity.pdbx_description
1 polymer ?
#
loop_
_entity_poly.entity_id
_entity_poly.type
_entity_poly.pdbx_seq_one_letter_code
_entity_poly.pdbx_strand_id
1 'polypeptide(L)' 'MPSKKQIARIHQLAHMGYGEGDIAALTHIHRGDVHSVLLNPEHPVFNQQDYRPDSIEPSFDNM' A
#
# COMPACT_ATOMS: atom_id res chain seq x y z
N MET A 1 -5.46 -12.62 -11.10
CA MET A 1 -4.45 -11.55 -10.90
C MET A 1 -5.14 -10.25 -10.49
N PRO A 2 -4.73 -9.64 -9.36
CA PRO A 2 -5.31 -8.40 -8.83
C PRO A 2 -5.07 -7.21 -9.77
N SER A 3 -6.04 -6.29 -9.83
CA SER A 3 -5.95 -5.07 -10.63
C SER A 3 -4.89 -4.09 -10.09
N LYS A 4 -4.45 -3.14 -10.92
CA LYS A 4 -3.49 -2.08 -10.49
C LYS A 4 -3.97 -1.32 -9.24
N LYS A 5 -5.27 -1.06 -9.11
CA LYS A 5 -5.86 -0.41 -7.92
C LYS A 5 -5.79 -1.29 -6.68
N GLN A 6 -6.03 -2.59 -6.85
CA GLN A 6 -5.93 -3.58 -5.78
C GLN A 6 -4.49 -3.74 -5.31
N ILE A 7 -3.53 -3.79 -6.25
CA ILE A 7 -2.11 -3.87 -5.94
C ILE A 7 -1.66 -2.64 -5.13
N ALA A 8 -2.01 -1.42 -5.55
CA ALA A 8 -1.70 -0.21 -4.79
C ALA A 8 -2.26 -0.27 -3.36
N ARG A 9 -3.48 -0.78 -3.20
CA ARG A 9 -4.11 -0.93 -1.89
C ARG A 9 -3.46 -2.01 -1.02
N ILE A 10 -2.98 -3.11 -1.61
CA ILE A 10 -2.19 -4.14 -0.91
C ILE A 10 -0.92 -3.52 -0.33
N HIS A 11 -0.15 -2.75 -1.13
CA HIS A 11 1.06 -2.08 -0.63
C HIS A 11 0.76 -1.03 0.44
N GLN A 12 -0.32 -0.26 0.28
CA GLN A 12 -0.74 0.73 1.28
C GLN A 12 -1.03 0.07 2.64
N LEU A 13 -1.77 -1.04 2.65
CA LEU A 13 -2.09 -1.75 3.88
C LEU A 13 -0.85 -2.44 4.49
N ALA A 14 0.03 -3.00 3.67
CA ALA A 14 1.30 -3.54 4.15
C ALA A 14 2.17 -2.47 4.81
N HIS A 15 2.23 -1.25 4.25
CA HIS A 15 2.96 -0.12 4.83
C HIS A 15 2.35 0.38 6.14
N MET A 16 1.05 0.20 6.34
CA MET A 16 0.37 0.48 7.62
C MET A 16 0.59 -0.63 8.66
N GLY A 17 1.33 -1.69 8.32
CA GLY A 17 1.66 -2.80 9.23
C GLY A 17 0.63 -3.93 9.28
N TYR A 18 -0.34 -3.96 8.35
CA TYR A 18 -1.29 -5.07 8.29
C TYR A 18 -0.62 -6.35 7.78
N GLY A 19 -0.99 -7.48 8.37
CA GLY A 19 -0.53 -8.79 7.92
C GLY A 19 -1.19 -9.22 6.61
N GLU A 20 -0.56 -10.12 5.86
CA GLU A 20 -1.09 -10.62 4.58
C GLU A 20 -2.52 -11.17 4.67
N GLY A 21 -2.86 -11.82 5.79
CA GLY A 21 -4.19 -12.36 6.05
C GLY A 21 -5.24 -11.27 6.21
N ASP A 22 -4.90 -10.20 6.94
CA ASP A 22 -5.78 -9.04 7.12
C ASP A 22 -5.97 -8.28 5.82
N ILE A 23 -4.88 -8.13 5.03
CA ILE A 23 -4.93 -7.50 3.72
C ILE A 23 -5.82 -8.29 2.77
N ALA A 24 -5.67 -9.62 2.74
CA ALA A 24 -6.52 -10.51 1.93
C ALA A 24 -8.00 -10.36 2.30
N ALA A 25 -8.31 -10.28 3.60
CA ALA A 25 -9.67 -10.07 4.09
C ALA A 25 -10.21 -8.67 3.72
N LEU A 26 -9.42 -7.61 3.90
CA LEU A 26 -9.81 -6.21 3.65
C LEU A 26 -9.94 -5.86 2.16
N THR A 27 -9.20 -6.56 1.30
CA THR A 27 -9.21 -6.31 -0.16
C THR A 27 -10.05 -7.32 -0.93
N HIS A 28 -10.56 -8.36 -0.26
CA HIS A 28 -11.22 -9.51 -0.88
C HIS A 28 -10.36 -10.16 -1.98
N ILE A 29 -9.04 -10.23 -1.75
CA ILE A 29 -8.07 -10.84 -2.66
C ILE A 29 -7.56 -12.13 -2.02
N HIS A 30 -7.28 -13.14 -2.84
CA HIS A 30 -6.68 -14.37 -2.33
C HIS A 30 -5.32 -14.09 -1.68
N ARG A 31 -5.05 -14.70 -0.52
CA ARG A 31 -3.78 -14.53 0.18
C ARG A 31 -2.56 -14.84 -0.69
N GLY A 32 -2.65 -15.83 -1.59
CA GLY A 32 -1.57 -16.15 -2.54
C GLY A 32 -1.29 -15.03 -3.56
N ASP A 33 -2.32 -14.29 -3.98
CA ASP A 33 -2.18 -13.12 -4.84
C ASP A 33 -1.58 -11.95 -4.06
N VAL A 34 -2.02 -11.72 -2.82
CA VAL A 34 -1.43 -10.71 -1.90
C VAL A 34 0.05 -11.00 -1.68
N HIS A 35 0.40 -12.25 -1.36
CA HIS A 35 1.77 -12.70 -1.16
C HIS A 35 2.61 -12.49 -2.42
N SER A 36 2.09 -12.86 -3.59
CA SER A 36 2.76 -12.64 -4.87
C SER A 36 2.98 -11.16 -5.17
N VAL A 37 2.04 -10.29 -4.81
CA VAL A 37 2.17 -8.82 -4.96
C VAL A 37 3.24 -8.27 -4.02
N LEU A 38 3.26 -8.71 -2.76
CA LEU A 38 4.23 -8.25 -1.77
C LEU A 38 5.65 -8.80 -2.02
N LEU A 39 5.78 -9.95 -2.67
CA LEU A 39 7.05 -10.56 -3.06
C LEU A 39 7.61 -10.08 -4.40
N ASN A 40 6.81 -9.42 -5.24
CA ASN A 40 7.28 -8.89 -6.53
C ASN A 40 7.78 -7.44 -6.37
N PRO A 41 9.11 -7.20 -6.34
CA PRO A 41 9.69 -5.88 -6.13
C PRO A 41 9.53 -4.91 -7.31
N GLU A 42 8.96 -5.35 -8.45
CA GLU A 42 8.70 -4.50 -9.62
C GLU A 42 7.51 -3.55 -9.45
N HIS A 43 6.66 -3.77 -8.44
CA HIS A 43 5.74 -2.73 -8.01
C HIS A 43 6.52 -1.74 -7.16
N PRO A 44 6.58 -0.44 -7.52
CA PRO A 44 7.42 0.52 -6.84
C PRO A 44 7.07 0.44 -5.36
N VAL A 45 7.99 -0.12 -4.58
CA VAL A 45 8.05 0.09 -3.14
C VAL A 45 7.86 1.58 -3.02
N PHE A 46 6.72 2.00 -2.45
CA PHE A 46 6.42 3.40 -2.23
C PHE A 46 7.56 3.88 -1.34
N ASN A 47 8.58 4.47 -1.98
CA ASN A 47 9.89 4.55 -1.40
C ASN A 47 9.70 5.48 -0.21
N GLN A 48 9.90 5.01 1.02
CA GLN A 48 9.72 5.89 2.19
C GLN A 48 10.70 7.07 2.16
N GLN A 49 11.65 7.07 1.22
CA GLN A 49 12.51 8.20 0.87
C GLN A 49 11.82 9.29 0.02
N ASP A 50 10.71 8.98 -0.68
CA ASP A 50 9.79 9.96 -1.27
C ASP A 50 8.81 10.52 -0.23
N TYR A 51 8.58 9.79 0.88
CA TYR A 51 7.90 10.34 2.05
C TYR A 51 8.86 11.29 2.78
N ARG A 52 8.91 12.54 2.31
CA ARG A 52 9.52 13.64 3.04
C ARG A 52 8.48 14.26 3.97
N PRO A 53 8.60 14.10 5.29
CA PRO A 53 7.72 14.79 6.23
C PRO A 53 7.79 16.32 6.09
N ASP A 54 8.85 16.85 5.47
CA ASP A 54 9.01 18.27 5.14
C ASP A 54 8.23 18.74 3.88
N SER A 55 7.54 17.85 3.16
CA SER A 55 6.77 18.19 1.94
C SER A 55 5.26 17.99 2.06
N ILE A 56 4.76 17.61 3.24
CA ILE A 56 3.34 17.78 3.55
C ILE A 56 3.26 19.13 4.25
N GLU A 57 3.16 20.22 3.48
CA GLU A 57 2.60 21.45 4.05
C GLU A 57 1.22 21.07 4.60
N PRO A 58 0.99 21.21 5.91
CA PRO A 58 -0.36 21.13 6.39
C PRO A 58 -1.05 22.41 5.92
N SER A 59 -1.75 22.38 4.79
CA SER A 59 -2.66 23.47 4.41
C SER A 59 -3.81 23.52 5.42
N PHE A 60 -3.56 24.14 6.57
CA PHE A 60 -4.59 24.62 7.49
C PHE A 60 -4.88 26.08 7.14
N ASP A 61 -5.44 26.31 5.96
CA ASP A 61 -6.17 27.55 5.69
C ASP A 61 -7.50 27.13 5.07
N ASN A 62 -8.49 26.93 5.93
CA ASN A 62 -9.90 27.01 5.56
C ASN A 62 -10.74 27.21 6.84
N MET A 63 -10.67 28.45 7.34
CA MET A 63 -11.85 29.12 7.88
C MET A 63 -12.56 29.80 6.71
#